data_AF-A0A918RML1-F1
#
_entry.id   AF-A0A918RML1-F1
#
_cell.length_a   1.000
_cell.length_b   1.000
_cell.length_c   1.000
_cell.angle_alpha   90.00
_cell.angle_beta   90.00
_cell.angle_gamma   90.00
#
_symmetry.space_group_name_H-M   'P 1'
#
loop_
_entity.id
_entity.type
_entity.pdbx_description
1 polymer ?
#
loop_
_entity_poly.entity_id
_entity_poly.type
_entity_poly.pdbx_seq_one_letter_code
_entity_poly.pdbx_strand_id
1 'polypeptide(L)'
;MLFLKMRLPCLAMLTLLCFASTVNAKNNVVVIPLFDDSTPAVYAPIKSDEAPRSDYYIHSETAVDLITGLEWQRHEQSLFDRTWSDANQYCRQLNLRDHNDWRLPSIKELIGITDYTRFAPALSVQAFPSPNSSRDYWSNTIDPVNSSLARTIDVWNGQVRNAMRTHSRFVRCVRAGNSSGSTFIDHNDGTIEDLSFGLMWEKATFGSGPGNLIAATNYCNELDLGGFRDWRVPALKELVSLVEVRAHTEFEINAIFEYHNDYRDREQLLTTTTNVTNTPEVWAVRFNQISPNDSNGSTVYSVPKTGYFNSGVKCVRNTKL
;
A
#
# COMPACT_ATOMS: atom_id res chain seq x y z
N MET A 1 -71.08 1.12 -31.78
CA MET A 1 -71.55 -0.23 -31.43
C MET A 1 -70.98 -1.19 -32.48
N LEU A 2 -69.91 -1.95 -32.16
CA LEU A 2 -69.45 -3.19 -32.84
C LEU A 2 -68.03 -3.58 -32.30
N PHE A 3 -67.85 -4.83 -31.83
CA PHE A 3 -66.59 -5.64 -31.73
C PHE A 3 -65.32 -5.07 -31.02
N LEU A 4 -64.33 -5.85 -30.54
CA LEU A 4 -64.25 -7.23 -29.99
C LEU A 4 -62.88 -7.38 -29.28
N LYS A 5 -62.71 -8.32 -28.34
CA LYS A 5 -61.39 -8.72 -27.83
C LYS A 5 -60.56 -9.43 -28.90
N MET A 6 -59.26 -9.12 -29.00
CA MET A 6 -58.19 -10.08 -29.35
C MET A 6 -56.83 -9.59 -28.78
N ARG A 7 -55.86 -10.50 -28.60
CA ARG A 7 -54.58 -10.27 -27.89
C ARG A 7 -53.36 -10.46 -28.81
N LEU A 8 -52.25 -9.77 -28.47
CA LEU A 8 -50.83 -10.06 -28.81
C LEU A 8 -50.39 -9.87 -30.29
N PRO A 9 -49.08 -9.71 -30.61
CA PRO A 9 -47.91 -9.34 -29.79
C PRO A 9 -46.94 -8.25 -30.38
N CYS A 10 -45.99 -7.79 -29.56
CA CYS A 10 -44.59 -7.39 -29.82
C CYS A 10 -44.13 -6.87 -31.22
N LEU A 11 -43.71 -5.59 -31.33
CA LEU A 11 -42.32 -5.13 -31.65
C LEU A 11 -42.20 -3.58 -31.79
N ALA A 12 -41.01 -3.04 -31.46
CA ALA A 12 -40.34 -1.83 -31.98
C ALA A 12 -40.99 -0.40 -31.92
N MET A 13 -40.43 0.44 -31.03
CA MET A 13 -40.12 1.88 -31.20
C MET A 13 -38.83 2.11 -30.37
N LEU A 14 -37.71 2.67 -30.83
CA LEU A 14 -37.40 3.67 -31.86
C LEU A 14 -37.95 5.08 -31.56
N THR A 15 -37.33 5.76 -30.60
CA THR A 15 -37.38 7.23 -30.49
C THR A 15 -36.04 7.84 -30.85
N LEU A 16 -35.96 8.36 -32.08
CA LEU A 16 -34.98 9.37 -32.46
C LEU A 16 -35.07 10.57 -31.50
N LEU A 17 -33.93 11.07 -31.04
CA LEU A 17 -33.76 12.49 -30.76
C LEU A 17 -32.50 12.99 -31.45
N CYS A 18 -32.70 13.69 -32.57
CA CYS A 18 -31.63 14.34 -33.31
C CYS A 18 -31.14 15.59 -32.57
N PHE A 19 -29.82 15.77 -32.49
CA PHE A 19 -29.20 17.08 -32.66
C PHE A 19 -27.88 16.94 -33.44
N ALA A 20 -27.92 17.35 -34.71
CA ALA A 20 -26.76 17.93 -35.39
C ALA A 20 -26.81 19.46 -35.14
N SER A 21 -25.77 20.30 -35.22
CA SER A 21 -24.37 20.19 -35.69
C SER A 21 -23.48 21.04 -34.74
N THR A 22 -22.15 21.19 -34.85
CA THR A 22 -21.16 20.91 -35.91
C THR A 22 -19.76 20.67 -35.28
N VAL A 23 -18.77 20.29 -36.09
CA VAL A 23 -17.37 20.07 -35.66
C VAL A 23 -16.61 21.38 -35.39
N ASN A 24 -15.77 21.40 -34.34
CA ASN A 24 -14.47 22.07 -34.40
C ASN A 24 -13.38 21.08 -33.95
N ALA A 25 -12.27 21.04 -34.68
CA ALA A 25 -11.27 19.98 -34.56
C ALA A 25 -10.23 20.30 -33.47
N LYS A 26 -10.40 19.68 -32.29
CA LYS A 26 -9.36 19.28 -31.31
C LYS A 26 -10.05 18.93 -29.98
N ASN A 27 -10.27 17.64 -29.73
CA ASN A 27 -10.25 17.01 -28.40
C ASN A 27 -10.57 15.52 -28.56
N ASN A 28 -9.76 14.65 -27.95
CA ASN A 28 -10.02 13.21 -27.93
C ASN A 28 -11.19 12.92 -26.98
N VAL A 29 -12.37 12.59 -27.54
CA VAL A 29 -13.47 12.04 -26.75
C VAL A 29 -13.22 10.54 -26.59
N VAL A 30 -12.81 10.13 -25.39
CA VAL A 30 -12.70 8.72 -25.03
C VAL A 30 -14.12 8.19 -24.79
N VAL A 31 -14.58 7.29 -25.66
CA VAL A 31 -15.82 6.54 -25.44
C VAL A 31 -15.53 5.44 -24.42
N ILE A 32 -15.99 5.62 -23.19
CA ILE A 32 -15.94 4.59 -22.14
C ILE A 32 -17.09 3.60 -22.40
N PRO A 33 -16.84 2.29 -22.58
CA PRO A 33 -17.90 1.32 -22.67
C PRO A 33 -18.55 1.13 -21.30
N LEU A 34 -19.89 1.09 -21.25
CA LEU A 34 -20.61 0.63 -20.08
C LEU A 34 -20.49 -0.89 -20.02
N PHE A 35 -19.69 -1.41 -19.09
CA PHE A 35 -19.60 -2.85 -18.83
C PHE A 35 -20.57 -3.27 -17.73
N ASP A 36 -21.17 -4.45 -17.93
CA ASP A 36 -22.12 -5.12 -17.05
C ASP A 36 -21.39 -5.70 -15.83
N ASP A 37 -21.93 -5.46 -14.63
CA ASP A 37 -21.27 -5.69 -13.32
C ASP A 37 -21.36 -7.16 -12.83
N SER A 38 -21.46 -8.11 -13.77
CA SER A 38 -21.88 -9.51 -13.49
C SER A 38 -20.86 -10.59 -13.85
N THR A 39 -19.66 -10.25 -14.32
CA THR A 39 -18.59 -11.23 -14.59
C THR A 39 -17.45 -11.16 -13.57
N PRO A 40 -17.07 -12.26 -12.87
CA PRO A 40 -15.88 -12.27 -12.03
C PRO A 40 -14.63 -12.10 -12.91
N ALA A 41 -13.80 -11.11 -12.59
CA ALA A 41 -12.62 -10.76 -13.38
C ALA A 41 -11.53 -11.85 -13.27
N VAL A 42 -11.46 -12.71 -14.29
CA VAL A 42 -10.26 -13.53 -14.54
C VAL A 42 -9.21 -12.59 -15.14
N TYR A 43 -8.27 -12.13 -14.31
CA TYR A 43 -7.21 -11.21 -14.73
C TYR A 43 -6.34 -11.83 -15.83
N ALA A 44 -6.20 -11.13 -16.96
CA ALA A 44 -5.31 -11.52 -18.04
C ALA A 44 -3.85 -11.13 -17.74
N PRO A 45 -2.85 -11.82 -18.34
CA PRO A 45 -1.43 -11.51 -18.12
C PRO A 45 -1.06 -10.09 -18.59
N ILE A 46 -0.20 -9.42 -17.81
CA ILE A 46 0.17 -8.01 -18.00
C ILE A 46 1.31 -7.89 -19.02
N LYS A 47 1.20 -6.94 -19.96
CA LYS A 47 2.28 -6.55 -20.88
C LYS A 47 3.07 -5.37 -20.32
N SER A 48 4.35 -5.29 -20.67
CA SER A 48 5.36 -4.46 -19.99
C SER A 48 5.33 -2.94 -20.24
N ASP A 49 4.49 -2.44 -21.15
CA ASP A 49 4.74 -1.17 -21.85
C ASP A 49 3.66 -0.07 -21.65
N GLU A 50 2.78 -0.18 -20.65
CA GLU A 50 1.79 0.87 -20.35
C GLU A 50 2.25 1.89 -19.29
N ALA A 51 1.69 3.10 -19.39
CA ALA A 51 1.92 4.26 -18.51
C ALA A 51 1.78 3.92 -17.01
N PRO A 52 2.42 4.66 -16.07
CA PRO A 52 2.50 4.28 -14.66
C PRO A 52 1.14 3.88 -14.10
N ARG A 53 0.99 2.57 -13.89
CA ARG A 53 -0.20 1.92 -13.36
C ARG A 53 -0.58 2.63 -12.06
N SER A 54 -1.81 3.13 -11.96
CA SER A 54 -2.27 3.66 -10.67
C SER A 54 -2.25 2.50 -9.69
N ASP A 55 -1.53 2.64 -8.57
CA ASP A 55 -1.46 1.64 -7.50
C ASP A 55 -2.85 1.35 -6.87
N TYR A 56 -3.89 2.07 -7.28
CA TYR A 56 -5.24 1.99 -6.73
C TYR A 56 -6.28 1.77 -7.82
N TYR A 57 -7.23 0.89 -7.56
CA TYR A 57 -8.51 0.85 -8.26
C TYR A 57 -9.52 1.71 -7.49
N ILE A 58 -10.04 2.74 -8.15
CA ILE A 58 -10.73 3.85 -7.49
C ILE A 58 -12.23 3.76 -7.72
N HIS A 59 -13.00 3.73 -6.63
CA HIS A 59 -14.46 3.83 -6.64
C HIS A 59 -14.93 5.24 -6.25
N SER A 60 -16.25 5.43 -6.20
CA SER A 60 -16.89 6.66 -5.73
C SER A 60 -16.48 7.01 -4.30
N GLU A 61 -16.64 6.07 -3.35
CA GLU A 61 -16.45 6.29 -1.91
C GLU A 61 -15.22 5.59 -1.31
N THR A 62 -14.61 4.68 -2.06
CA THR A 62 -13.50 3.83 -1.61
C THR A 62 -12.37 3.78 -2.64
N ALA A 63 -11.19 3.33 -2.22
CA ALA A 63 -10.08 3.00 -3.11
C ALA A 63 -9.49 1.65 -2.69
N VAL A 64 -9.38 0.71 -3.62
CA VAL A 64 -8.70 -0.57 -3.40
C VAL A 64 -7.23 -0.37 -3.74
N ASP A 65 -6.36 -0.56 -2.77
CA ASP A 65 -4.91 -0.64 -3.01
C ASP A 65 -4.63 -1.97 -3.75
N LEU A 66 -4.09 -1.88 -4.97
CA LEU A 66 -3.75 -3.03 -5.80
C LEU A 66 -2.46 -3.72 -5.36
N ILE A 67 -1.72 -3.11 -4.41
CA ILE A 67 -0.62 -3.74 -3.70
C ILE A 67 -1.22 -4.51 -2.51
N THR A 68 -1.55 -3.85 -1.39
CA THR A 68 -1.99 -4.60 -0.18
C THR A 68 -3.32 -5.35 -0.34
N GLY A 69 -4.09 -5.08 -1.40
CA GLY A 69 -5.41 -5.64 -1.62
C GLY A 69 -6.48 -5.06 -0.70
N LEU A 70 -6.13 -4.09 0.14
CA LEU A 70 -7.00 -3.48 1.13
C LEU A 70 -7.92 -2.44 0.47
N GLU A 71 -9.19 -2.41 0.88
CA GLU A 71 -10.11 -1.36 0.49
C GLU A 71 -10.15 -0.27 1.57
N TRP A 72 -9.97 0.97 1.13
CA TRP A 72 -9.81 2.13 1.99
C TRP A 72 -10.94 3.14 1.82
N GLN A 73 -11.36 3.76 2.92
CA GLN A 73 -12.26 4.90 2.89
C GLN A 73 -11.60 6.08 2.15
N ARG A 74 -12.33 6.66 1.18
CA ARG A 74 -11.78 7.66 0.26
C ARG A 74 -11.92 9.11 0.74
N HIS A 75 -13.14 9.55 1.04
CA HIS A 75 -13.46 10.97 1.22
C HIS A 75 -13.26 11.51 2.64
N GLU A 76 -12.85 12.78 2.70
CA GLU A 76 -12.49 13.53 3.90
C GLU A 76 -13.68 13.89 4.82
N GLN A 77 -14.90 13.98 4.29
CA GLN A 77 -16.03 14.64 4.97
C GLN A 77 -16.52 13.94 6.24
N SER A 78 -16.04 12.72 6.52
CA SER A 78 -16.31 11.94 7.73
C SER A 78 -15.08 11.71 8.63
N LEU A 79 -13.90 12.15 8.19
CA LEU A 79 -12.60 11.93 8.83
C LEU A 79 -12.31 12.97 9.93
N PHE A 80 -13.31 13.26 10.77
CA PHE A 80 -13.19 14.22 11.86
C PHE A 80 -12.10 13.84 12.87
N ASP A 81 -11.59 14.86 13.56
CA ASP A 81 -10.59 14.76 14.61
C ASP A 81 -11.22 14.06 15.85
N ARG A 82 -10.90 12.77 16.07
CA ARG A 82 -11.55 11.88 17.05
C ARG A 82 -10.56 11.32 18.07
N THR A 83 -11.00 11.00 19.29
CA THR A 83 -10.16 10.21 20.20
C THR A 83 -9.92 8.81 19.64
N TRP A 84 -8.90 8.10 20.11
CA TRP A 84 -8.59 6.75 19.62
C TRP A 84 -9.74 5.75 19.82
N SER A 85 -10.53 5.94 20.88
CA SER A 85 -11.73 5.13 21.16
C SER A 85 -12.85 5.45 20.16
N ASP A 86 -13.13 6.74 19.94
CA ASP A 86 -14.17 7.18 19.01
C ASP A 86 -13.83 6.84 17.56
N ALA A 87 -12.53 6.84 17.21
CA ALA A 87 -12.01 6.42 15.90
C ALA A 87 -12.27 4.94 15.64
N ASN A 88 -11.99 4.09 16.63
CA ASN A 88 -12.30 2.66 16.60
C ASN A 88 -13.80 2.40 16.47
N GLN A 89 -14.62 3.10 17.26
CA GLN A 89 -16.08 2.97 17.18
C GLN A 89 -16.62 3.43 15.83
N TYR A 90 -16.17 4.59 15.33
CA TYR A 90 -16.57 5.13 14.04
C TYR A 90 -16.31 4.13 12.89
N CYS A 91 -15.12 3.54 12.82
CA CYS A 91 -14.85 2.56 11.76
C CYS A 91 -15.71 1.30 11.88
N ARG A 92 -15.96 0.77 13.10
CA ARG A 92 -16.84 -0.40 13.30
C ARG A 92 -18.33 -0.14 13.01
N GLN A 93 -18.73 1.13 12.96
CA GLN A 93 -20.10 1.55 12.64
C GLN A 93 -20.22 2.06 11.20
N LEU A 94 -19.11 2.16 10.46
CA LEU A 94 -19.08 2.64 9.09
C LEU A 94 -19.74 1.60 8.18
N ASN A 95 -20.69 2.06 7.38
CA ASN A 95 -21.20 1.31 6.23
C ASN A 95 -20.94 2.15 4.98
N LEU A 96 -20.13 1.61 4.08
CA LEU A 96 -19.84 2.18 2.76
C LEU A 96 -19.95 1.06 1.74
N ARG A 97 -20.63 1.32 0.61
CA ARG A 97 -20.82 0.33 -0.47
C ARG A 97 -21.36 -1.03 0.04
N ASP A 98 -22.32 -0.98 0.97
CA ASP A 98 -22.93 -2.13 1.65
C ASP A 98 -21.97 -3.03 2.46
N HIS A 99 -20.74 -2.56 2.72
CA HIS A 99 -19.75 -3.24 3.56
C HIS A 99 -19.73 -2.65 4.98
N ASN A 100 -19.74 -3.52 6.00
CA ASN A 100 -19.84 -3.19 7.43
C ASN A 100 -18.71 -3.81 8.29
N ASP A 101 -17.68 -4.34 7.63
CA ASP A 101 -16.47 -4.97 8.18
C ASP A 101 -15.28 -3.99 8.26
N TRP A 102 -15.58 -2.69 8.18
CA TRP A 102 -14.61 -1.60 8.32
C TRP A 102 -13.98 -1.55 9.72
N ARG A 103 -12.68 -1.24 9.76
CA ARG A 103 -11.90 -1.11 10.99
C ARG A 103 -10.91 0.04 10.92
N LEU A 104 -10.39 0.43 12.08
CA LEU A 104 -9.25 1.32 12.16
C LEU A 104 -8.01 0.55 11.65
N PRO A 105 -7.19 1.12 10.74
CA PRO A 105 -6.01 0.46 10.20
C PRO A 105 -4.94 0.29 11.27
N SER A 106 -4.15 -0.77 11.19
CA SER A 106 -2.85 -0.85 11.86
C SER A 106 -1.88 0.18 11.28
N ILE A 107 -0.80 0.50 12.01
CA ILE A 107 0.20 1.46 11.51
C ILE A 107 0.87 0.96 10.22
N LYS A 108 0.99 -0.36 10.04
CA LYS A 108 1.52 -1.01 8.84
C LYS A 108 0.74 -0.64 7.58
N GLU A 109 -0.58 -0.71 7.66
CA GLU A 109 -1.48 -0.47 6.54
C GLU A 109 -1.44 1.02 6.14
N LEU A 110 -1.33 1.91 7.14
CA LEU A 110 -1.13 3.35 6.91
C LEU A 110 0.23 3.66 6.26
N ILE A 111 1.30 2.95 6.64
CA ILE A 111 2.61 3.03 5.97
C ILE A 111 2.49 2.55 4.51
N GLY A 112 1.75 1.47 4.26
CA GLY A 112 1.52 0.93 2.91
C GLY A 112 0.90 1.93 1.93
N ILE A 113 -0.10 2.72 2.37
CA ILE A 113 -0.72 3.76 1.53
C ILE A 113 0.06 5.08 1.46
N THR A 114 1.10 5.25 2.29
CA THR A 114 1.91 6.47 2.33
C THR A 114 2.79 6.57 1.09
N ASP A 115 2.72 7.72 0.43
CA ASP A 115 3.50 8.02 -0.77
C ASP A 115 4.78 8.78 -0.38
N TYR A 116 5.81 8.01 -0.04
CA TYR A 116 7.14 8.49 0.32
C TYR A 116 7.94 9.12 -0.84
N THR A 117 7.39 9.10 -2.06
CA THR A 117 7.90 9.91 -3.20
C THR A 117 7.30 11.32 -3.23
N ARG A 118 6.45 11.64 -2.24
CA ARG A 118 5.73 12.91 -2.14
C ARG A 118 5.79 13.48 -0.73
N PHE A 119 5.40 14.74 -0.63
CA PHE A 119 5.41 15.55 0.59
C PHE A 119 4.29 16.57 0.49
N ALA A 120 3.65 16.88 1.62
CA ALA A 120 2.58 17.86 1.77
C ALA A 120 1.49 17.77 0.67
N PRO A 121 0.85 16.60 0.44
CA PRO A 121 0.84 15.40 1.28
C PRO A 121 1.70 14.23 0.75
N ALA A 122 2.20 13.41 1.67
CA ALA A 122 2.78 12.08 1.43
C ALA A 122 1.67 11.00 1.27
N LEU A 123 0.64 11.29 0.47
CA LEU A 123 -0.46 10.37 0.12
C LEU A 123 -0.85 10.57 -1.34
N SER A 124 -1.24 9.50 -2.05
CA SER A 124 -1.80 9.60 -3.40
C SER A 124 -3.06 10.48 -3.40
N VAL A 125 -3.00 11.66 -4.02
CA VAL A 125 -4.15 12.59 -4.09
C VAL A 125 -5.20 12.18 -5.13
N GLN A 126 -4.86 11.24 -6.00
CA GLN A 126 -5.79 10.61 -6.93
C GLN A 126 -6.69 9.61 -6.18
N ALA A 127 -6.07 8.75 -5.36
CA ALA A 127 -6.77 7.80 -4.51
C ALA A 127 -7.50 8.55 -3.38
N PHE A 128 -6.79 9.35 -2.58
CA PHE A 128 -7.31 10.06 -1.41
C PHE A 128 -7.39 11.57 -1.70
N PRO A 129 -8.52 12.09 -2.21
CA PRO A 129 -8.64 13.50 -2.59
C PRO A 129 -8.62 14.42 -1.36
N SER A 130 -7.95 15.57 -1.51
CA SER A 130 -7.86 16.64 -0.51
C SER A 130 -7.41 16.21 0.91
N PRO A 131 -6.37 15.38 1.08
CA PRO A 131 -6.05 14.78 2.38
C PRO A 131 -5.61 15.85 3.39
N ASN A 132 -6.32 15.96 4.52
CA ASN A 132 -5.99 16.93 5.55
C ASN A 132 -4.69 16.52 6.27
N SER A 133 -3.69 17.40 6.22
CA SER A 133 -2.36 17.19 6.80
C SER A 133 -2.08 18.07 8.02
N SER A 134 -3.11 18.63 8.67
CA SER A 134 -2.95 19.48 9.87
C SER A 134 -2.73 18.69 11.17
N ARG A 135 -2.97 17.37 11.15
CA ARG A 135 -2.72 16.41 12.23
C ARG A 135 -2.38 15.04 11.65
N ASP A 136 -1.79 14.19 12.48
CA ASP A 136 -1.56 12.78 12.16
C ASP A 136 -2.89 11.99 12.02
N TYR A 137 -2.83 10.81 11.41
CA TYR A 137 -3.93 9.84 11.31
C TYR A 137 -3.78 8.72 12.33
N TRP A 138 -4.89 8.30 12.96
CA TRP A 138 -4.93 7.21 13.92
C TRP A 138 -4.68 5.85 13.28
N SER A 139 -3.84 5.05 13.95
CA SER A 139 -3.83 3.60 13.79
C SER A 139 -4.42 2.88 15.02
N ASN A 140 -4.80 1.63 14.85
CA ASN A 140 -5.19 0.71 15.92
C ASN A 140 -3.99 0.10 16.66
N THR A 141 -2.76 0.44 16.27
CA THR A 141 -1.54 -0.08 16.90
C THR A 141 -1.21 0.73 18.15
N ILE A 142 -1.29 0.09 19.31
CA ILE A 142 -0.89 0.66 20.61
C ILE A 142 0.64 0.78 20.66
N ASP A 143 1.17 1.77 21.36
CA ASP A 143 2.61 1.86 21.58
C ASP A 143 3.09 0.75 22.54
N PRO A 144 4.15 -0.02 22.20
CA PRO A 144 4.60 -1.17 22.99
C PRO A 144 5.21 -0.80 24.35
N VAL A 145 5.63 0.45 24.56
CA VAL A 145 6.25 0.91 25.82
C VAL A 145 5.22 1.60 26.72
N ASN A 146 4.32 2.41 26.14
CA ASN A 146 3.31 3.14 26.88
C ASN A 146 1.91 2.94 26.28
N SER A 147 1.12 2.06 26.90
CA SER A 147 -0.27 1.76 26.52
C SER A 147 -1.24 2.95 26.59
N SER A 148 -0.83 4.11 27.11
CA SER A 148 -1.60 5.37 27.01
C SER A 148 -1.46 6.05 25.65
N LEU A 149 -0.47 5.64 24.85
CA LEU A 149 -0.20 6.13 23.50
C LEU A 149 -0.67 5.11 22.45
N ALA A 150 -0.96 5.60 21.25
CA ALA A 150 -1.09 4.78 20.05
C ALA A 150 -0.28 5.41 18.90
N ARG A 151 0.11 4.57 17.95
CA ARG A 151 0.86 4.95 16.76
C ARG A 151 -0.02 5.75 15.82
N THR A 152 0.57 6.77 15.21
CA THR A 152 -0.05 7.61 14.20
C THR A 152 0.87 7.77 12.99
N ILE A 153 0.34 8.19 11.85
CA ILE A 153 1.16 8.61 10.69
C ILE A 153 0.89 10.09 10.35
N ASP A 154 1.96 10.86 10.16
CA ASP A 154 1.85 12.21 9.63
C ASP A 154 1.82 12.17 8.10
N VAL A 155 0.67 12.46 7.51
CA VAL A 155 0.52 12.50 6.05
C VAL A 155 1.17 13.73 5.41
N TRP A 156 1.75 14.65 6.19
CA TRP A 156 2.61 15.71 5.65
C TRP A 156 3.92 15.15 5.09
N ASN A 157 4.54 14.17 5.75
CA ASN A 157 5.88 13.65 5.39
C ASN A 157 6.06 12.13 5.54
N GLY A 158 5.02 11.38 5.86
CA GLY A 158 5.03 9.92 6.00
C GLY A 158 5.63 9.40 7.32
N GLN A 159 5.93 10.26 8.29
CA GLN A 159 6.55 9.85 9.56
C GLN A 159 5.56 9.14 10.49
N VAL A 160 6.00 8.01 11.04
CA VAL A 160 5.34 7.37 12.19
C VAL A 160 5.58 8.22 13.44
N ARG A 161 4.51 8.44 14.22
CA ARG A 161 4.54 9.16 15.50
C ARG A 161 3.74 8.41 16.56
N ASN A 162 3.71 8.99 17.76
CA ASN A 162 2.90 8.54 18.88
C ASN A 162 2.00 9.69 19.37
N ALA A 163 0.76 9.37 19.73
CA ALA A 163 -0.18 10.32 20.32
C ALA A 163 -0.93 9.69 21.50
N MET A 164 -1.25 10.49 22.52
CA MET A 164 -2.10 10.04 23.63
C MET A 164 -3.47 9.64 23.11
N ARG A 165 -3.98 8.46 23.52
CA ARG A 165 -5.27 7.93 23.04
C ARG A 165 -6.48 8.81 23.37
N THR A 166 -6.32 9.75 24.31
CA THR A 166 -7.28 10.79 24.70
C THR A 166 -7.25 12.04 23.81
N HIS A 167 -6.20 12.26 23.01
CA HIS A 167 -6.16 13.36 22.04
C HIS A 167 -6.96 13.02 20.78
N SER A 168 -7.36 14.04 20.04
CA SER A 168 -7.94 13.85 18.72
C SER A 168 -6.88 13.66 17.62
N ARG A 169 -7.16 12.77 16.66
CA ARG A 169 -6.47 12.63 15.36
C ARG A 169 -7.46 12.30 14.25
N PHE A 170 -7.05 12.44 13.00
CA PHE A 170 -7.84 12.03 11.85
C PHE A 170 -7.97 10.51 11.75
N VAL A 171 -8.98 10.05 11.03
CA VAL A 171 -9.32 8.63 10.92
C VAL A 171 -9.56 8.30 9.46
N ARG A 172 -8.95 7.23 8.94
CA ARG A 172 -9.28 6.66 7.62
C ARG A 172 -9.47 5.17 7.80
N CYS A 173 -10.70 4.68 7.65
CA CYS A 173 -11.00 3.28 7.87
C CYS A 173 -10.50 2.41 6.70
N VAL A 174 -10.18 1.16 7.02
CA VAL A 174 -9.74 0.13 6.08
C VAL A 174 -10.57 -1.14 6.30
N ARG A 175 -10.71 -1.96 5.26
CA ARG A 175 -11.22 -3.33 5.33
C ARG A 175 -10.34 -4.26 4.49
N ALA A 176 -10.47 -5.56 4.73
CA ALA A 176 -9.88 -6.54 3.82
C ALA A 176 -10.60 -6.46 2.47
N GLY A 177 -9.86 -6.46 1.35
CA GLY A 177 -10.44 -6.68 0.03
C GLY A 177 -10.46 -8.15 -0.36
N ASN A 178 -10.77 -8.41 -1.62
CA ASN A 178 -11.03 -9.77 -2.14
C ASN A 178 -9.78 -10.59 -2.49
N SER A 179 -8.58 -10.04 -2.32
CA SER A 179 -7.33 -10.79 -2.51
C SER A 179 -7.02 -11.63 -1.26
N SER A 180 -6.87 -12.93 -1.46
CA SER A 180 -6.20 -13.83 -0.51
C SER A 180 -4.88 -13.20 -0.04
N GLY A 181 -4.55 -13.37 1.25
CA GLY A 181 -3.35 -12.78 1.85
C GLY A 181 -2.05 -13.15 1.14
N SER A 182 -0.98 -12.40 1.44
CA SER A 182 0.29 -12.46 0.72
C SER A 182 0.80 -13.90 0.54
N THR A 183 0.85 -14.33 -0.71
CA THR A 183 1.10 -15.73 -1.08
C THR A 183 2.56 -15.89 -1.49
N PHE A 184 3.36 -16.37 -0.54
CA PHE A 184 4.79 -16.61 -0.73
C PHE A 184 5.08 -18.09 -1.01
N ILE A 185 5.97 -18.35 -1.97
CA ILE A 185 6.49 -19.68 -2.31
C ILE A 185 8.00 -19.69 -2.07
N ASP A 186 8.48 -20.61 -1.24
CA ASP A 186 9.91 -20.91 -1.09
C ASP A 186 10.34 -21.92 -2.17
N HIS A 187 11.24 -21.49 -3.07
CA HIS A 187 11.79 -22.36 -4.12
C HIS A 187 12.88 -23.30 -3.61
N ASN A 188 13.28 -23.19 -2.34
CA ASN A 188 14.34 -23.96 -1.68
C ASN A 188 15.74 -23.80 -2.34
N ASP A 189 15.92 -22.74 -3.12
CA ASP A 189 17.16 -22.34 -3.80
C ASP A 189 17.76 -21.03 -3.26
N GLY A 190 17.19 -20.52 -2.17
CA GLY A 190 17.49 -19.20 -1.59
C GLY A 190 16.58 -18.07 -2.09
N THR A 191 15.58 -18.35 -2.92
CA THR A 191 14.58 -17.37 -3.39
C THR A 191 13.18 -17.63 -2.83
N ILE A 192 12.46 -16.54 -2.56
CA ILE A 192 11.04 -16.52 -2.21
C ILE A 192 10.28 -15.78 -3.31
N GLU A 193 9.31 -16.42 -3.94
CA GLU A 193 8.39 -15.78 -4.88
C GLU A 193 7.16 -15.22 -4.15
N ASP A 194 6.80 -13.98 -4.44
CA ASP A 194 5.63 -13.27 -3.94
C ASP A 194 4.61 -13.12 -5.08
N LEU A 195 3.67 -14.07 -5.13
CA LEU A 195 2.62 -14.13 -6.15
C LEU A 195 1.64 -12.95 -6.08
N SER A 196 1.63 -12.21 -4.98
CA SER A 196 0.78 -11.03 -4.78
C SER A 196 1.24 -9.88 -5.69
N PHE A 197 2.55 -9.76 -5.93
CA PHE A 197 3.16 -8.63 -6.66
C PHE A 197 3.91 -9.02 -7.93
N GLY A 198 4.09 -10.31 -8.21
CA GLY A 198 4.99 -10.74 -9.27
C GLY A 198 6.43 -10.32 -8.96
N LEU A 199 6.81 -10.45 -7.68
CA LEU A 199 8.15 -10.17 -7.19
C LEU A 199 8.80 -11.46 -6.73
N MET A 200 10.13 -11.51 -6.82
CA MET A 200 10.94 -12.57 -6.27
C MET A 200 12.04 -11.95 -5.43
N TRP A 201 12.24 -12.52 -4.26
CA TRP A 201 13.00 -11.97 -3.16
C TRP A 201 14.12 -12.91 -2.75
N GLU A 202 15.24 -12.33 -2.33
CA GLU A 202 16.28 -13.05 -1.60
C GLU A 202 15.72 -13.55 -0.26
N LYS A 203 15.85 -14.85 0.03
CA LYS A 203 15.29 -15.46 1.26
C LYS A 203 16.02 -15.00 2.52
N ALA A 204 17.34 -15.11 2.54
CA ALA A 204 18.19 -14.59 3.62
C ALA A 204 18.23 -13.06 3.62
N THR A 205 18.55 -12.43 4.74
CA THR A 205 19.12 -11.08 4.74
C THR A 205 20.65 -11.18 4.72
N PHE A 206 21.32 -10.29 3.99
CA PHE A 206 22.78 -10.22 4.00
C PHE A 206 23.28 -9.64 5.34
N GLY A 207 23.45 -10.52 6.33
CA GLY A 207 23.74 -10.23 7.73
C GLY A 207 25.17 -9.81 8.05
N SER A 208 25.67 -8.81 7.32
CA SER A 208 26.85 -7.99 7.63
C SER A 208 26.87 -6.89 6.57
N GLY A 209 25.79 -6.09 6.61
CA GLY A 209 25.27 -5.40 5.44
C GLY A 209 26.22 -4.47 4.69
N PRO A 210 25.90 -4.11 3.42
CA PRO A 210 26.74 -3.31 2.53
C PRO A 210 27.17 -1.95 3.09
N GLY A 211 26.51 -1.45 4.13
CA GLY A 211 26.92 -0.25 4.85
C GLY A 211 26.38 1.05 4.26
N ASN A 212 26.07 1.09 2.96
CA ASN A 212 25.47 2.22 2.25
C ASN A 212 24.76 1.77 0.96
N LEU A 213 24.02 2.69 0.33
CA LEU A 213 23.21 2.41 -0.86
C LEU A 213 24.05 2.02 -2.10
N ILE A 214 25.26 2.56 -2.26
CA ILE A 214 26.13 2.22 -3.41
C ILE A 214 26.58 0.77 -3.29
N ALA A 215 27.07 0.38 -2.12
CA ALA A 215 27.46 -1.01 -1.85
C ALA A 215 26.25 -1.97 -1.90
N ALA A 216 25.05 -1.54 -1.49
CA ALA A 216 23.82 -2.34 -1.62
C ALA A 216 23.42 -2.54 -3.09
N THR A 217 23.60 -1.51 -3.90
CA THR A 217 23.37 -1.55 -5.35
C THR A 217 24.36 -2.51 -6.02
N ASN A 218 25.64 -2.43 -5.68
CA ASN A 218 26.65 -3.36 -6.21
C ASN A 218 26.35 -4.80 -5.78
N TYR A 219 26.04 -5.04 -4.50
CA TYR A 219 25.69 -6.36 -3.98
C TYR A 219 24.53 -6.99 -4.78
N CYS A 220 23.40 -6.29 -4.93
CA CYS A 220 22.28 -6.84 -5.69
C CYS A 220 22.62 -7.00 -7.19
N ASN A 221 23.34 -6.06 -7.80
CA ASN A 221 23.70 -6.17 -9.23
C ASN A 221 24.70 -7.32 -9.53
N GLU A 222 25.49 -7.74 -8.55
CA GLU A 222 26.46 -8.83 -8.65
C GLU A 222 25.92 -10.18 -8.16
N LEU A 223 24.72 -10.19 -7.55
CA LEU A 223 24.08 -11.39 -6.99
C LEU A 223 23.71 -12.39 -8.09
N ASP A 224 24.16 -13.64 -7.94
CA ASP A 224 23.75 -14.79 -8.74
C ASP A 224 23.06 -15.80 -7.82
N LEU A 225 21.73 -15.81 -7.83
CA LEU A 225 20.88 -16.54 -6.89
C LEU A 225 19.63 -17.06 -7.59
N GLY A 226 19.24 -18.32 -7.32
CA GLY A 226 18.16 -19.01 -8.04
C GLY A 226 18.37 -19.14 -9.56
N GLY A 227 19.61 -18.98 -10.04
CA GLY A 227 19.92 -18.88 -11.46
C GLY A 227 19.59 -17.53 -12.11
N PHE A 228 19.34 -16.49 -11.29
CA PHE A 228 19.00 -15.14 -11.73
C PHE A 228 20.09 -14.12 -11.36
N ARG A 229 20.26 -13.11 -12.21
CA ARG A 229 21.28 -12.03 -12.13
C ARG A 229 20.71 -10.63 -12.39
N ASP A 230 19.39 -10.50 -12.40
CA ASP A 230 18.62 -9.26 -12.57
C ASP A 230 18.04 -8.77 -11.23
N TRP A 231 18.78 -9.04 -10.15
CA TRP A 231 18.51 -8.61 -8.78
C TRP A 231 18.82 -7.12 -8.60
N ARG A 232 18.04 -6.44 -7.76
CA ARG A 232 18.16 -5.01 -7.47
C ARG A 232 17.78 -4.69 -6.03
N VAL A 233 18.19 -3.51 -5.56
CA VAL A 233 17.69 -2.93 -4.30
C VAL A 233 16.19 -2.62 -4.47
N PRO A 234 15.33 -2.95 -3.49
CA PRO A 234 13.89 -2.69 -3.58
C PRO A 234 13.56 -1.19 -3.51
N ALA A 235 12.45 -0.80 -4.11
CA ALA A 235 11.76 0.43 -3.75
C ALA A 235 11.05 0.25 -2.40
N LEU A 236 10.78 1.35 -1.69
CA LEU A 236 10.21 1.29 -0.35
C LEU A 236 8.85 0.60 -0.29
N LYS A 237 7.97 0.81 -1.28
CA LYS A 237 6.66 0.12 -1.32
C LYS A 237 6.81 -1.40 -1.45
N GLU A 238 7.79 -1.87 -2.23
CA GLU A 238 8.09 -3.30 -2.35
C GLU A 238 8.62 -3.84 -1.01
N LEU A 239 9.56 -3.14 -0.37
CA LEU A 239 10.11 -3.58 0.92
C LEU A 239 9.05 -3.56 2.05
N VAL A 240 8.11 -2.61 2.00
CA VAL A 240 6.97 -2.54 2.91
C VAL A 240 5.94 -3.63 2.62
N SER A 241 5.81 -4.14 1.39
CA SER A 241 4.86 -5.21 1.07
C SER A 241 5.21 -6.56 1.72
N LEU A 242 6.47 -6.74 2.14
CA LEU A 242 6.91 -7.89 2.94
C LEU A 242 6.45 -7.85 4.40
N VAL A 243 5.89 -6.73 4.88
CA VAL A 243 5.40 -6.59 6.25
C VAL A 243 4.05 -7.30 6.38
N GLU A 244 4.02 -8.45 7.06
CA GLU A 244 2.79 -9.25 7.17
C GLU A 244 1.72 -8.61 8.06
N VAL A 245 0.46 -8.54 7.59
CA VAL A 245 -0.67 -8.09 8.41
C VAL A 245 -1.29 -9.27 9.19
N ARG A 246 -0.50 -9.90 10.08
CA ARG A 246 -1.04 -10.84 11.08
C ARG A 246 -1.40 -10.12 12.37
N ALA A 247 -2.53 -10.54 12.96
CA ALA A 247 -3.13 -10.12 14.23
C ALA A 247 -2.40 -9.05 15.08
N HIS A 248 -2.56 -7.78 14.68
CA HIS A 248 -2.57 -6.59 15.56
C HIS A 248 -1.34 -6.15 16.37
N THR A 249 -0.23 -6.89 16.50
CA THR A 249 0.87 -6.46 17.41
C THR A 249 2.24 -6.15 16.79
N GLU A 250 2.74 -6.90 15.80
CA GLU A 250 4.20 -6.92 15.54
C GLU A 250 4.60 -6.75 14.07
N PHE A 251 5.63 -5.95 13.82
CA PHE A 251 6.20 -5.65 12.49
C PHE A 251 7.23 -6.69 12.03
N GLU A 252 6.76 -7.93 11.95
CA GLU A 252 7.53 -9.03 11.41
C GLU A 252 7.47 -9.04 9.88
N ILE A 253 8.59 -9.43 9.26
CA ILE A 253 8.60 -10.01 7.91
C ILE A 253 7.94 -11.39 7.98
N ASN A 254 7.46 -11.95 6.87
CA ASN A 254 6.96 -13.34 6.88
C ASN A 254 8.04 -14.30 7.39
N ALA A 255 7.70 -15.21 8.30
CA ALA A 255 8.62 -16.21 8.88
C ALA A 255 9.27 -17.16 7.84
N ILE A 256 8.81 -17.14 6.58
CA ILE A 256 9.46 -17.79 5.43
C ILE A 256 10.82 -17.14 5.06
N PHE A 257 11.03 -15.87 5.42
CA PHE A 257 12.30 -15.17 5.22
C PHE A 257 13.26 -15.45 6.38
N GLU A 258 14.50 -15.74 6.03
CA GLU A 258 15.55 -16.04 7.01
C GLU A 258 16.27 -14.76 7.42
N TYR A 259 16.32 -14.52 8.74
CA TYR A 259 17.23 -13.54 9.33
C TYR A 259 18.57 -14.19 9.63
N HIS A 260 19.67 -13.52 9.29
CA HIS A 260 20.99 -14.03 9.66
C HIS A 260 21.18 -13.99 11.19
N ASN A 261 21.54 -15.12 11.79
CA ASN A 261 21.85 -15.18 13.22
C ASN A 261 23.18 -14.46 13.50
N ASP A 262 23.10 -13.21 13.97
CA ASP A 262 23.92 -12.67 15.08
C ASP A 262 23.50 -11.24 15.50
N TYR A 263 22.86 -10.47 14.61
CA TYR A 263 22.53 -9.04 14.85
C TYR A 263 21.02 -8.74 14.89
N ARG A 264 20.29 -9.41 15.80
CA ARG A 264 18.83 -9.25 15.99
C ARG A 264 18.34 -7.81 16.24
N ASP A 265 19.23 -6.87 16.56
CA ASP A 265 18.82 -5.55 17.06
C ASP A 265 18.91 -4.38 16.08
N ARG A 266 19.52 -4.51 14.88
CA ARG A 266 19.93 -3.33 14.10
C ARG A 266 19.79 -3.40 12.57
N GLU A 267 19.26 -4.46 11.99
CA GLU A 267 19.12 -4.53 10.53
C GLU A 267 18.05 -3.56 9.99
N GLN A 268 18.52 -2.40 9.55
CA GLN A 268 17.78 -1.50 8.67
C GLN A 268 18.03 -1.90 7.22
N LEU A 269 16.97 -2.22 6.49
CA LEU A 269 17.02 -2.62 5.09
C LEU A 269 16.86 -1.38 4.20
N LEU A 270 17.83 -1.16 3.32
CA LEU A 270 17.91 0.00 2.43
C LEU A 270 16.93 -0.11 1.24
N THR A 271 16.47 1.04 0.76
CA THR A 271 15.62 1.14 -0.45
C THR A 271 16.22 2.12 -1.46
N THR A 272 15.73 2.06 -2.70
CA THR A 272 16.03 3.04 -3.76
C THR A 272 15.22 4.34 -3.64
N THR A 273 14.19 4.37 -2.80
CA THR A 273 13.27 5.52 -2.68
C THR A 273 13.96 6.67 -1.96
N THR A 274 14.25 7.74 -2.71
CA THR A 274 14.89 8.96 -2.20
C THR A 274 13.95 9.74 -1.30
N ASN A 275 14.48 10.28 -0.19
CA ASN A 275 13.75 11.23 0.64
C ASN A 275 13.60 12.56 -0.12
N VAL A 276 12.37 12.92 -0.50
CA VAL A 276 12.11 14.13 -1.30
C VAL A 276 12.37 15.43 -0.55
N THR A 277 12.36 15.44 0.79
CA THR A 277 12.73 16.63 1.58
C THR A 277 14.23 16.73 1.83
N ASN A 278 14.98 15.66 1.62
CA ASN A 278 16.44 15.60 1.83
C ASN A 278 17.06 14.64 0.81
N THR A 279 17.27 15.12 -0.43
CA THR A 279 17.65 14.24 -1.55
C THR A 279 19.00 13.51 -1.44
N PRO A 280 19.95 13.90 -0.57
CA PRO A 280 21.07 13.05 -0.15
C PRO A 280 20.70 11.77 0.64
N GLU A 281 19.46 11.60 1.08
CA GLU A 281 18.98 10.44 1.83
C GLU A 281 18.06 9.52 1.01
N VAL A 282 17.99 8.25 1.43
CA VAL A 282 16.94 7.30 1.03
C VAL A 282 16.14 6.86 2.24
N TRP A 283 14.93 6.38 2.02
CA TRP A 283 14.16 5.69 3.03
C TRP A 283 14.72 4.28 3.28
N ALA A 284 14.66 3.84 4.54
CA ALA A 284 15.01 2.51 5.00
C ALA A 284 13.90 1.97 5.90
N VAL A 285 13.78 0.65 5.97
CA VAL A 285 12.81 -0.05 6.82
C VAL A 285 13.57 -0.88 7.84
N ARG A 286 13.34 -0.67 9.13
CA ARG A 286 13.82 -1.57 10.18
C ARG A 286 12.72 -2.56 10.54
N PHE A 287 13.06 -3.84 10.70
CA PHE A 287 12.15 -4.89 11.15
C PHE A 287 12.49 -5.32 12.59
N ASN A 288 11.53 -5.92 13.29
CA ASN A 288 11.66 -6.60 14.60
C ASN A 288 12.50 -5.93 15.72
N GLN A 289 12.32 -4.63 15.96
CA GLN A 289 12.72 -4.01 17.25
C GLN A 289 11.51 -3.86 18.19
N ILE A 290 11.44 -4.72 19.22
CA ILE A 290 10.82 -4.37 20.51
C ILE A 290 11.96 -4.27 21.54
N SER A 291 12.69 -3.16 21.48
CA SER A 291 13.57 -2.78 22.58
C SER A 291 12.74 -2.01 23.62
N PRO A 292 12.83 -2.31 24.93
CA PRO A 292 12.15 -1.54 25.97
C PRO A 292 12.49 -0.04 25.96
N ASN A 293 13.61 0.33 25.33
CA ASN A 293 14.09 1.70 25.19
C ASN A 293 13.91 2.28 23.77
N ASP A 294 13.57 1.46 22.75
CA ASP A 294 13.22 1.97 21.42
C ASP A 294 11.70 2.11 21.33
N SER A 295 11.21 3.31 21.63
CA SER A 295 9.82 3.71 21.42
C SER A 295 9.46 3.86 19.94
N ASN A 296 10.22 3.27 19.01
CA ASN A 296 9.99 3.27 17.56
C ASN A 296 10.10 1.85 16.96
N GLY A 297 9.23 0.94 17.43
CA GLY A 297 9.07 -0.36 16.79
C GLY A 297 8.94 -0.24 15.28
N SER A 298 9.69 -1.09 14.56
CA SER A 298 9.89 -1.15 13.10
C SER A 298 9.35 0.04 12.31
N THR A 299 10.23 1.02 12.11
CA THR A 299 9.85 2.33 11.56
C THR A 299 10.44 2.52 10.16
N VAL A 300 9.72 3.26 9.31
CA VAL A 300 10.26 3.84 8.07
C VAL A 300 10.93 5.17 8.40
N TYR A 301 12.21 5.31 8.07
CA TYR A 301 12.99 6.53 8.32
C TYR A 301 14.01 6.77 7.21
N SER A 302 14.53 7.98 7.12
CA SER A 302 15.55 8.33 6.14
C SER A 302 16.97 8.12 6.66
N VAL A 303 17.88 7.72 5.78
CA VAL A 303 19.30 7.50 6.04
C VAL A 303 20.14 8.07 4.90
N PRO A 304 21.36 8.58 5.15
CA PRO A 304 22.22 9.09 4.09
C PRO A 304 22.56 8.01 3.05
N LYS A 305 22.59 8.39 1.77
CA LYS A 305 22.98 7.51 0.65
C LYS A 305 24.43 7.03 0.74
N THR A 306 25.29 7.78 1.44
CA THR A 306 26.73 7.57 1.55
C THR A 306 27.19 7.65 3.02
N GLY A 307 28.32 7.01 3.32
CA GLY A 307 28.81 6.80 4.69
C GLY A 307 28.42 5.43 5.25
N TYR A 308 29.19 4.89 6.18
CA TYR A 308 28.95 3.54 6.72
C TYR A 308 27.95 3.57 7.87
N PHE A 309 26.83 2.87 7.69
CA PHE A 309 25.82 2.60 8.73
C PHE A 309 25.58 1.10 8.83
N ASN A 310 25.21 0.60 10.02
CA ASN A 310 24.82 -0.80 10.15
C ASN A 310 23.49 -1.02 9.41
N SER A 311 23.57 -1.45 8.14
CA SER A 311 22.46 -1.46 7.19
C SER A 311 22.60 -2.57 6.17
N GLY A 312 21.55 -3.39 6.10
CA GLY A 312 21.42 -4.52 5.19
C GLY A 312 20.69 -4.13 3.90
N VAL A 313 20.56 -5.12 3.03
CA VAL A 313 19.63 -5.12 1.90
C VAL A 313 19.02 -6.51 1.81
N LYS A 314 17.80 -6.57 1.26
CA LYS A 314 17.18 -7.81 0.78
C LYS A 314 16.88 -7.57 -0.69
N CYS A 315 17.59 -8.24 -1.57
CA CYS A 315 17.46 -7.98 -3.00
C CYS A 315 16.11 -8.49 -3.52
N VAL A 316 15.59 -7.78 -4.52
CA VAL A 316 14.32 -8.10 -5.20
C VAL A 316 14.55 -8.14 -6.72
N ARG A 317 13.70 -8.87 -7.42
CA ARG A 317 13.56 -8.85 -8.87
C ARG A 317 12.09 -9.03 -9.24
N ASN A 318 11.74 -8.72 -10.49
CA ASN A 318 10.40 -9.01 -11.00
C ASN A 318 10.37 -10.48 -11.45
N THR A 319 9.30 -11.21 -11.15
CA THR A 319 9.03 -12.49 -11.81
C THR A 319 8.69 -12.18 -13.28
N LYS A 320 9.42 -12.77 -14.22
CA LYS A 320 9.02 -12.72 -15.63
C LYS A 320 7.80 -13.62 -15.80
N LEU A 321 6.67 -13.00 -16.16
CA LEU A 321 5.52 -13.69 -16.77
C LEU A 321 5.86 -14.14 -18.20
#